data_AF-A0A929N0H4-F1
#
_entry.id   AF-A0A929N0H4-F1
#
_cell.length_a   1.000
_cell.length_b   1.000
_cell.length_c   1.000
_cell.angle_alpha   90.00
_cell.angle_beta   90.00
_cell.angle_gamma   90.00
#
_symmetry.space_group_name_H-M   'P 1'
#
loop_
_entity.id
_entity.type
_entity.pdbx_description
1 polymer ?
#
loop_
_entity_poly.entity_id
_entity_poly.type
_entity_poly.pdbx_seq_one_letter_code
_entity_poly.pdbx_strand_id
1 'polypeptide(L)'
;MAASKLVIVESPAKAQTIEGYLGPDYHVTASIGHIRDLPQPKELPDTMKKGPYGRFAVNVEDGFKPYYMVNPDKKKKVTELRRLLKEADELYLATDEDREGEAIAWHLLQVLKPKVPVRRMVFHEITKEAIQRALDNTRDLDTDLVDAQETRRILDRLYGYEVSPLL
;
A
#
# COMPACT_ATOMS: atom_id res chain seq x y z
N MET A 1 20.42 15.73 -15.85
CA MET A 1 20.24 14.82 -14.69
C MET A 1 19.60 13.57 -15.25
N ALA A 2 20.14 12.38 -14.94
CA ALA A 2 19.53 11.12 -15.36
C ALA A 2 18.13 11.02 -14.74
N ALA A 3 17.20 10.38 -15.45
CA ALA A 3 15.85 10.20 -14.94
C ALA A 3 15.87 9.36 -13.66
N SER A 4 15.26 9.87 -12.58
CA SER A 4 15.27 9.24 -11.26
C SER A 4 14.04 8.37 -11.09
N LYS A 5 14.20 7.06 -10.92
CA LYS A 5 13.07 6.12 -10.75
C LYS A 5 12.92 5.74 -9.28
N LEU A 6 11.73 5.94 -8.72
CA LEU A 6 11.43 5.54 -7.35
C LEU A 6 10.84 4.14 -7.33
N VAL A 7 11.44 3.24 -6.56
CA VAL A 7 10.92 1.87 -6.34
C VAL A 7 10.50 1.75 -4.88
N ILE A 8 9.25 1.37 -4.64
CA ILE A 8 8.73 1.13 -3.28
C ILE A 8 8.48 -0.36 -3.09
N VAL A 9 9.16 -0.94 -2.10
CA VAL A 9 8.95 -2.31 -1.62
C VAL A 9 8.33 -2.31 -0.22
N GLU A 10 7.94 -3.47 0.30
CA GLU A 10 7.33 -3.56 1.63
C GLU A 10 8.33 -3.47 2.80
N SER A 11 9.55 -4.00 2.65
CA SER A 11 10.50 -4.21 3.75
C SER A 11 11.89 -3.62 3.47
N PRO A 12 12.60 -3.09 4.49
CA PRO A 12 13.93 -2.51 4.31
C PRO A 12 14.97 -3.48 3.76
N ALA A 13 14.87 -4.77 4.13
CA ALA A 13 15.79 -5.80 3.66
C ALA A 13 15.67 -5.99 2.13
N LYS A 14 14.44 -6.08 1.61
CA LYS A 14 14.18 -6.15 0.16
C LYS A 14 14.71 -4.89 -0.55
N ALA A 15 14.54 -3.72 0.06
CA ALA A 15 14.99 -2.47 -0.54
C ALA A 15 16.49 -2.46 -0.79
N GLN A 16 17.29 -2.84 0.23
CA GLN A 16 18.74 -2.91 0.12
C GLN A 16 19.21 -3.91 -0.94
N THR A 17 18.59 -5.09 -1.01
CA THR A 17 18.96 -6.10 -2.00
C THR A 17 18.62 -5.65 -3.43
N ILE A 18 17.43 -5.11 -3.64
CA ILE A 18 16.95 -4.69 -4.97
C ILE A 18 17.72 -3.47 -5.47
N GLU A 19 18.05 -2.50 -4.61
CA GLU A 19 18.87 -1.32 -4.98
C GLU A 19 20.23 -1.73 -5.57
N GLY A 20 20.87 -2.74 -4.97
CA GLY A 20 22.12 -3.29 -5.46
C GLY A 20 22.02 -3.97 -6.84
N TYR A 21 20.83 -4.44 -7.24
CA TYR A 21 20.60 -5.05 -8.55
C TYR A 21 20.26 -4.03 -9.63
N LEU A 22 19.53 -2.97 -9.26
CA LEU A 22 19.01 -1.97 -10.19
C LEU A 22 20.01 -0.87 -10.57
N GLY A 23 20.95 -0.56 -9.67
CA GLY A 23 21.99 0.43 -9.92
C GLY A 23 21.53 1.89 -9.71
N PRO A 24 22.37 2.86 -10.10
CA PRO A 24 22.29 4.25 -9.61
C PRO A 24 21.11 5.07 -10.14
N ASP A 25 20.41 4.62 -11.17
CA ASP A 25 19.24 5.30 -11.74
C ASP A 25 17.95 5.04 -10.93
N TYR A 26 18.00 4.09 -9.99
CA TYR A 26 16.87 3.69 -9.16
C TYR A 26 17.13 4.06 -7.70
N HIS A 27 16.16 4.72 -7.09
CA HIS A 27 16.12 4.89 -5.65
C HIS A 27 15.10 3.91 -5.06
N VAL A 28 15.56 2.95 -4.26
CA VAL A 28 14.70 1.91 -3.69
C VAL A 28 14.46 2.18 -2.20
N THR A 29 13.20 2.23 -1.81
CA THR A 29 12.80 2.47 -0.42
C THR A 29 11.67 1.55 0.03
N ALA A 30 11.44 1.46 1.32
CA ALA A 30 10.43 0.58 1.91
C ALA A 30 9.24 1.38 2.50
N SER A 31 8.02 0.89 2.26
CA SER A 31 6.81 1.36 2.94
C SER A 31 6.75 0.96 4.42
N ILE A 32 7.48 -0.11 4.78
CA ILE A 32 7.46 -0.75 6.10
C ILE A 32 6.05 -1.32 6.36
N GLY A 33 5.60 -2.17 5.44
CA GLY A 33 4.27 -2.80 5.44
C GLY A 33 3.14 -1.85 5.04
N HIS A 34 1.96 -2.10 5.59
CA HIS A 34 0.77 -1.27 5.39
C HIS A 34 0.96 0.15 5.93
N ILE A 35 0.63 1.15 5.10
CA ILE A 35 0.70 2.58 5.47
C ILE A 35 -0.64 3.15 5.95
N ARG A 36 -1.73 2.42 5.70
CA ARG A 36 -3.09 2.74 6.15
C ARG A 36 -3.76 1.48 6.68
N ASP A 37 -4.73 1.68 7.53
CA ASP A 37 -5.65 0.65 7.98
C ASP A 37 -7.01 1.29 8.33
N LEU A 38 -8.00 0.44 8.62
CA LEU A 38 -9.25 0.82 9.22
C LEU A 38 -8.98 1.32 10.65
N PRO A 39 -9.25 2.59 10.99
CA PRO A 39 -9.02 3.10 12.33
C PRO A 39 -9.94 2.42 13.36
N GLN A 40 -9.56 2.49 14.63
CA GLN A 40 -10.50 2.20 15.71
C GLN A 40 -11.58 3.29 15.77
N PRO A 41 -12.81 2.99 16.22
CA PRO A 41 -13.87 3.99 16.38
C PRO A 41 -13.46 5.27 17.11
N LYS A 42 -12.60 5.14 18.13
CA LYS A 42 -12.09 6.28 18.90
C LYS A 42 -11.19 7.22 18.08
N GLU A 43 -10.56 6.71 17.03
CA GLU A 43 -9.61 7.41 16.17
C GLU A 43 -10.28 8.03 14.93
N LEU A 44 -11.56 7.73 14.68
CA LEU A 44 -12.32 8.36 13.60
C LEU A 44 -12.44 9.87 13.83
N PRO A 45 -12.49 10.68 12.75
CA PRO A 45 -12.87 12.08 12.86
C PRO A 45 -14.26 12.23 13.48
N ASP A 46 -14.49 13.29 14.25
CA ASP A 46 -15.78 13.50 14.94
C ASP A 46 -16.96 13.60 13.97
N THR A 47 -16.72 14.07 12.75
CA THR A 47 -17.70 14.10 11.66
C THR A 47 -18.11 12.71 11.18
N MET A 48 -17.25 11.70 11.34
CA MET A 48 -17.48 10.32 10.90
C MET A 48 -17.99 9.42 12.04
N LYS A 49 -17.77 9.81 13.31
CA LYS A 49 -18.22 9.05 14.50
C LYS A 49 -19.73 8.94 14.62
N LYS A 50 -20.47 9.99 14.21
CA LYS A 50 -21.94 10.02 14.27
C LYS A 50 -22.62 9.40 13.04
N GLY A 51 -21.83 8.96 12.06
CA GLY A 51 -22.31 8.38 10.81
C GLY A 51 -22.16 6.86 10.74
N PRO A 52 -22.42 6.26 9.57
CA PRO A 52 -22.45 4.79 9.40
C PRO A 52 -21.08 4.12 9.62
N TYR A 53 -20.00 4.89 9.61
CA TYR A 53 -18.64 4.42 9.90
C TYR A 53 -18.35 4.29 11.40
N GLY A 54 -19.17 4.86 12.29
CA GLY A 54 -18.83 5.07 13.69
C GLY A 54 -18.50 3.80 14.47
N ARG A 55 -19.06 2.65 14.09
CA ARG A 55 -18.86 1.37 14.80
C ARG A 55 -17.70 0.56 14.25
N PHE A 56 -17.55 0.50 12.92
CA PHE A 56 -16.61 -0.43 12.27
C PHE A 56 -15.52 0.25 11.45
N ALA A 57 -15.59 1.57 11.26
CA ALA A 57 -14.93 2.30 10.18
C ALA A 57 -15.28 1.75 8.78
N VAL A 58 -16.43 1.07 8.66
CA VAL A 58 -16.98 0.50 7.43
C VAL A 58 -18.45 0.89 7.37
N ASN A 59 -18.87 1.46 6.25
CA ASN A 59 -20.27 1.79 6.00
C ASN A 59 -21.02 0.57 5.46
N VAL A 60 -21.61 -0.20 6.37
CA VAL A 60 -22.39 -1.41 6.05
C VAL A 60 -23.71 -1.10 5.34
N GLU A 61 -24.17 0.16 5.37
CA GLU A 61 -25.43 0.60 4.75
C GLU A 61 -25.23 1.01 3.28
N ASP A 62 -23.98 1.21 2.84
CA ASP A 62 -23.63 1.68 1.49
C ASP A 62 -22.44 0.89 0.96
N GLY A 63 -22.71 -0.34 0.53
CA GLY A 63 -21.75 -1.16 -0.22
C GLY A 63 -20.48 -1.52 0.55
N PHE A 64 -20.52 -1.53 1.90
CA PHE A 64 -19.38 -1.84 2.75
C PHE A 64 -18.16 -0.92 2.53
N LYS A 65 -18.39 0.33 2.12
CA LYS A 65 -17.28 1.28 1.87
C LYS A 65 -16.41 1.43 3.12
N PRO A 66 -15.11 1.15 3.06
CA PRO A 66 -14.21 1.34 4.19
C PRO A 66 -13.73 2.78 4.32
N TYR A 67 -13.49 3.22 5.55
CA TYR A 67 -12.76 4.44 5.84
C TYR A 67 -11.32 4.10 6.24
N TYR A 68 -10.39 4.29 5.32
CA TYR A 68 -8.96 4.10 5.58
C TYR A 68 -8.30 5.37 6.11
N MET A 69 -7.48 5.22 7.15
CA MET A 69 -6.66 6.29 7.71
C MET A 69 -5.18 5.92 7.66
N VAL A 70 -4.31 6.91 7.43
CA VAL A 70 -2.85 6.72 7.57
C VAL A 70 -2.51 6.47 9.02
N ASN A 71 -1.83 5.36 9.28
CA ASN A 71 -1.43 4.97 10.62
C ASN A 71 -0.54 6.08 11.22
N PRO A 72 -0.77 6.50 12.48
CA PRO A 72 -0.05 7.63 13.07
C PRO A 72 1.48 7.51 13.04
N ASP A 73 1.99 6.29 13.24
CA ASP A 73 3.41 5.93 13.19
C ASP A 73 3.99 5.98 11.77
N LYS A 74 3.16 5.81 10.73
CA LYS A 74 3.57 5.84 9.32
C LYS A 74 3.53 7.23 8.67
N LYS A 75 3.02 8.26 9.36
CA LYS A 75 2.93 9.63 8.82
C LYS A 75 4.27 10.18 8.33
N LYS A 76 5.35 9.98 9.09
CA LYS A 76 6.71 10.42 8.69
C LYS A 76 7.16 9.73 7.40
N LYS A 77 6.93 8.41 7.30
CA LYS A 77 7.27 7.63 6.11
C LYS A 77 6.46 8.08 4.90
N VAL A 78 5.15 8.32 5.05
CA VAL A 78 4.32 8.86 3.95
C VAL A 78 4.84 10.21 3.47
N THR A 79 5.24 11.11 4.37
CA THR A 79 5.82 12.41 3.99
C THR A 79 7.14 12.24 3.23
N GLU A 80 7.99 11.33 3.67
CA GLU A 80 9.24 10.97 2.98
C GLU A 80 8.96 10.42 1.58
N LEU A 81 8.06 9.45 1.43
CA LEU A 81 7.68 8.86 0.14
C LEU A 81 7.12 9.93 -0.81
N ARG A 82 6.31 10.88 -0.31
CA ARG A 82 5.82 12.01 -1.11
C ARG A 82 6.94 12.93 -1.57
N ARG A 83 7.98 13.14 -0.76
CA ARG A 83 9.13 13.96 -1.16
C ARG A 83 9.90 13.27 -2.27
N LEU A 84 10.24 11.99 -2.08
CA LEU A 84 10.95 11.18 -3.08
C LEU A 84 10.18 11.11 -4.40
N LEU A 85 8.85 10.93 -4.34
CA LEU A 85 8.00 10.86 -5.52
C LEU A 85 7.95 12.18 -6.32
N LYS A 86 8.17 13.34 -5.67
CA LYS A 86 8.24 14.62 -6.38
C LYS A 86 9.55 14.79 -7.16
N GLU A 87 10.60 14.07 -6.74
CA GLU A 87 11.93 14.11 -7.34
C GLU A 87 12.12 12.99 -8.38
N ALA A 88 11.14 12.09 -8.52
CA ALA A 88 11.19 10.94 -9.42
C ALA A 88 10.37 11.18 -10.70
N ASP A 89 10.83 10.60 -11.80
CA ASP A 89 10.19 10.64 -13.11
C ASP A 89 9.22 9.47 -13.34
N GLU A 90 9.44 8.34 -12.66
CA GLU A 90 8.57 7.16 -12.67
C GLU A 90 8.49 6.53 -11.27
N LEU A 91 7.36 5.88 -10.97
CA LEU A 91 7.12 5.12 -9.74
C LEU A 91 6.94 3.63 -10.05
N TYR A 92 7.71 2.78 -9.39
CA TYR A 92 7.56 1.33 -9.40
C TYR A 92 7.02 0.85 -8.05
N LEU A 93 5.92 0.11 -8.09
CA LEU A 93 5.35 -0.58 -6.93
C LEU A 93 5.79 -2.04 -6.96
N ALA A 94 6.69 -2.39 -6.05
CA ALA A 94 7.46 -3.63 -6.03
C ALA A 94 7.16 -4.46 -4.77
N THR A 95 5.89 -4.49 -4.37
CA THR A 95 5.38 -5.34 -3.30
C THR A 95 5.18 -6.77 -3.79
N ASP A 96 5.00 -7.69 -2.85
CA ASP A 96 4.86 -9.11 -3.17
C ASP A 96 3.67 -9.41 -4.09
N GLU A 97 3.80 -10.48 -4.87
CA GLU A 97 2.76 -10.93 -5.81
C GLU A 97 1.72 -11.79 -5.10
N ASP A 98 1.09 -11.21 -4.09
CA ASP A 98 -0.06 -11.76 -3.41
C ASP A 98 -1.09 -10.65 -3.15
N ARG A 99 -2.24 -11.02 -2.58
CA ARG A 99 -3.31 -10.06 -2.26
C ARG A 99 -2.89 -8.99 -1.25
N GLU A 100 -1.99 -9.30 -0.31
CA GLU A 100 -1.53 -8.33 0.70
C GLU A 100 -0.61 -7.30 0.05
N GLY A 101 0.35 -7.75 -0.76
CA GLY A 101 1.22 -6.90 -1.54
C GLY A 101 0.44 -6.02 -2.53
N GLU A 102 -0.60 -6.56 -3.17
CA GLU A 102 -1.45 -5.78 -4.08
C GLU A 102 -2.26 -4.71 -3.33
N ALA A 103 -2.80 -5.02 -2.15
CA ALA A 103 -3.48 -4.04 -1.30
C ALA A 103 -2.52 -2.95 -0.79
N ILE A 104 -1.28 -3.28 -0.44
CA ILE A 104 -0.25 -2.29 -0.08
C ILE A 104 0.06 -1.37 -1.26
N ALA A 105 0.25 -1.92 -2.46
CA ALA A 105 0.47 -1.15 -3.68
C ALA A 105 -0.71 -0.21 -3.96
N TRP A 106 -1.95 -0.70 -3.85
CA TRP A 106 -3.16 0.11 -3.97
C TRP A 106 -3.21 1.25 -2.93
N HIS A 107 -2.94 0.95 -1.66
CA HIS A 107 -2.92 1.96 -0.61
C HIS A 107 -1.86 3.03 -0.85
N LEU A 108 -0.68 2.67 -1.38
CA LEU A 108 0.35 3.61 -1.78
C LEU A 108 -0.15 4.54 -2.88
N LEU A 109 -0.83 4.04 -3.91
CA LEU A 109 -1.43 4.86 -4.96
C LEU A 109 -2.43 5.88 -4.39
N GLN A 110 -3.38 5.41 -3.58
CA GLN A 110 -4.43 6.24 -3.00
C GLN A 110 -3.89 7.35 -2.10
N VAL A 111 -2.82 7.05 -1.35
CA VAL A 111 -2.18 8.03 -0.48
C VAL A 111 -1.31 8.96 -1.30
N LEU A 112 -0.33 8.43 -2.03
CA LEU A 112 0.70 9.23 -2.69
C LEU A 112 0.16 10.07 -3.84
N LYS A 113 -0.89 9.60 -4.54
CA LYS A 113 -1.50 10.27 -5.69
C LYS A 113 -0.45 10.70 -6.72
N PRO A 114 0.32 9.75 -7.27
CA PRO A 114 1.38 10.05 -8.23
C PRO A 114 0.85 10.80 -9.45
N LYS A 115 1.65 11.74 -9.95
CA LYS A 115 1.42 12.46 -11.21
C LYS A 115 2.38 12.01 -12.32
N VAL A 116 3.19 11.02 -12.00
CA VAL A 116 4.17 10.39 -12.88
C VAL A 116 3.68 9.00 -13.26
N PRO A 117 4.19 8.40 -14.35
CA PRO A 117 3.87 7.02 -14.70
C PRO A 117 4.11 6.08 -13.52
N VAL A 118 3.16 5.16 -13.30
CA VAL A 118 3.26 4.14 -12.27
C VAL A 118 3.28 2.77 -12.93
N ARG A 119 4.17 1.91 -12.44
CA ARG A 119 4.31 0.53 -12.92
C ARG A 119 4.23 -0.45 -11.77
N ARG A 120 3.46 -1.52 -11.91
CA ARG A 120 3.45 -2.64 -10.96
C ARG A 120 4.52 -3.65 -11.35
N MET A 121 5.53 -3.79 -10.50
CA MET A 121 6.64 -4.73 -10.68
C MET A 121 6.45 -5.92 -9.73
N VAL A 122 6.27 -7.11 -10.28
CA VAL A 122 6.08 -8.36 -9.51
C VAL A 122 7.22 -9.33 -9.75
N PHE A 123 7.57 -10.11 -8.73
CA PHE A 123 8.60 -11.14 -8.81
C PHE A 123 8.35 -12.19 -7.72
N HIS A 124 8.67 -13.45 -8.04
CA HIS A 124 8.54 -14.57 -7.09
C HIS A 124 9.84 -14.88 -6.33
N GLU A 125 10.97 -14.34 -6.78
CA GLU A 125 12.28 -14.53 -6.19
C GLU A 125 13.13 -13.26 -6.29
N ILE A 126 14.06 -13.09 -5.36
CA ILE A 126 14.93 -11.91 -5.28
C ILE A 126 16.31 -12.29 -5.81
N THR A 127 16.37 -12.51 -7.12
CA THR A 127 17.62 -12.69 -7.88
C THR A 127 17.81 -11.53 -8.84
N LYS A 128 19.05 -11.23 -9.22
CA LYS A 128 19.35 -10.12 -10.14
C LYS A 128 18.59 -10.29 -11.47
N GLU A 129 18.55 -11.52 -11.97
CA GLU A 129 17.88 -11.87 -13.22
C GLU A 129 16.36 -11.73 -13.10
N ALA A 130 15.76 -12.14 -11.98
CA ALA A 130 14.32 -12.01 -11.77
C ALA A 130 13.90 -10.54 -11.67
N ILE A 131 14.66 -9.72 -10.93
CA ILE A 131 14.37 -8.29 -10.79
C ILE A 131 14.51 -7.56 -12.13
N GLN A 132 15.53 -7.88 -12.93
CA GLN A 132 15.69 -7.30 -14.26
C GLN A 132 14.53 -7.69 -15.19
N ARG A 133 14.11 -8.96 -15.18
CA ARG A 133 12.93 -9.39 -15.95
C ARG A 133 11.65 -8.68 -15.50
N ALA A 134 11.49 -8.47 -14.19
CA ALA A 134 10.32 -7.81 -13.63
C ALA A 134 10.22 -6.33 -14.01
N LEU A 135 11.36 -5.64 -14.14
CA LEU A 135 11.41 -4.27 -14.66
C LEU A 135 10.92 -4.16 -16.10
N ASP A 136 11.27 -5.14 -16.93
CA ASP A 136 10.93 -5.14 -18.36
C ASP A 136 9.49 -5.63 -18.62
N ASN A 137 8.89 -6.33 -17.65
CA ASN A 137 7.57 -6.97 -17.76
C ASN A 137 6.63 -6.51 -16.64
N THR A 138 6.45 -5.19 -16.50
CA THR A 138 5.51 -4.62 -15.54
C THR A 138 4.07 -4.83 -15.97
N ARG A 139 3.17 -5.00 -15.00
CA ARG A 139 1.73 -5.12 -15.23
C ARG A 139 0.97 -3.92 -14.68
N ASP A 140 -0.35 -3.93 -14.88
CA ASP A 140 -1.27 -3.06 -14.17
C ASP A 140 -1.59 -3.63 -12.78
N LEU A 141 -2.13 -2.79 -11.90
CA LEU A 141 -2.60 -3.22 -10.60
C LEU A 141 -3.82 -4.14 -10.77
N ASP A 142 -3.81 -5.26 -10.07
CA ASP A 142 -4.90 -6.24 -10.07
C ASP A 142 -5.95 -5.84 -9.03
N THR A 143 -7.06 -5.27 -9.51
CA THR A 143 -8.15 -4.80 -8.63
C THR A 143 -8.90 -5.94 -7.96
N ASP A 144 -8.96 -7.12 -8.57
CA ASP A 144 -9.67 -8.26 -7.98
C ASP A 144 -8.92 -8.79 -6.75
N LEU A 145 -7.58 -8.77 -6.78
CA LEU A 145 -6.75 -9.10 -5.62
C LEU A 145 -6.89 -8.07 -4.50
N VAL A 146 -6.97 -6.79 -4.84
CA VAL A 146 -7.23 -5.70 -3.88
C VAL A 146 -8.59 -5.90 -3.21
N ASP A 147 -9.63 -6.11 -4.00
CA ASP A 147 -11.00 -6.31 -3.50
C ASP A 147 -11.11 -7.58 -2.64
N ALA A 148 -10.41 -8.65 -3.01
CA ALA A 148 -10.33 -9.87 -2.20
C ALA A 148 -9.66 -9.62 -0.84
N GLN A 149 -8.61 -8.81 -0.79
CA GLN A 149 -7.95 -8.41 0.45
C GLN A 149 -8.86 -7.53 1.31
N GLU A 150 -9.49 -6.52 0.70
CA GLU A 150 -10.42 -5.60 1.36
C GLU A 150 -11.63 -6.35 1.93
N THR A 151 -12.19 -7.30 1.17
CA THR A 151 -13.30 -8.16 1.60
C THR A 151 -12.93 -8.92 2.88
N ARG A 152 -11.74 -9.57 2.90
CA ARG A 152 -11.27 -10.27 4.09
C ARG A 152 -11.07 -9.30 5.27
N ARG A 153 -10.50 -8.13 5.01
CA ARG A 153 -10.25 -7.11 6.04
C ARG A 153 -11.55 -6.63 6.69
N ILE A 154 -12.59 -6.40 5.89
CA ILE A 154 -13.92 -6.00 6.35
C ILE A 154 -14.59 -7.15 7.11
N LEU A 155 -14.52 -8.39 6.60
CA LEU A 155 -15.06 -9.57 7.28
C LEU A 155 -14.47 -9.70 8.69
N ASP A 156 -13.15 -9.66 8.81
CA ASP A 156 -12.46 -9.77 10.10
C ASP A 156 -12.86 -8.62 11.04
N ARG A 157 -13.05 -7.40 10.50
CA ARG A 157 -13.51 -6.23 11.25
C ARG A 157 -14.92 -6.43 11.81
N LEU A 158 -15.87 -6.86 10.99
CA LEU A 158 -17.26 -7.05 11.41
C LEU A 158 -17.35 -8.21 12.41
N TYR A 159 -16.71 -9.34 12.11
CA TYR A 159 -16.68 -10.49 12.99
C TYR A 159 -16.10 -10.14 14.36
N GLY A 160 -14.95 -9.48 14.41
CA GLY A 160 -14.32 -9.09 15.68
C GLY A 160 -15.21 -8.19 16.54
N TYR A 161 -15.85 -7.18 15.95
CA TYR A 161 -16.66 -6.24 16.72
C TYR A 161 -18.03 -6.81 17.16
N GLU A 162 -18.61 -7.73 16.41
CA GLU A 162 -19.90 -8.35 16.76
C GLU A 162 -19.74 -9.54 17.71
N VAL A 163 -18.68 -10.34 17.54
CA VAL A 163 -18.50 -11.58 18.31
C VAL A 163 -17.74 -11.34 19.62
N SER A 164 -16.74 -10.45 19.66
CA SER A 164 -15.93 -10.25 20.87
C SER A 164 -16.73 -9.85 22.13
N PRO A 165 -17.82 -9.06 22.07
CA PRO A 165 -18.63 -8.76 23.26
C PRO A 165 -19.45 -9.94 23.80
N LEU A 166 -19.57 -11.04 23.05
CA LEU A 166 -20.35 -12.23 23.44
C LEU A 166 -19.49 -13.33 24.09
N LEU A 167 -18.16 -13.19 24.05
CA LEU A 167 -17.17 -14.10 24.63
C LEU A 167 -16.72 -13.62 26.01
#